data_AF-A0A1U7GIJ1-F1
#
_entry.id   AF-A0A1U7GIJ1-F1
#
_cell.length_a   1.000
_cell.length_b   1.000
_cell.length_c   1.000
_cell.angle_alpha   90.00
_cell.angle_beta   90.00
_cell.angle_gamma   90.00
#
_symmetry.space_group_name_H-M   'P 1'
#
loop_
_entity.id
_entity.type
_entity.pdbx_description
1 polymer ?
#
loop_
_entity_poly.entity_id
_entity_poly.type
_entity_poly.pdbx_seq_one_letter_code
_entity_poly.pdbx_strand_id
1 'polypeptide(L)'
;MSSPAAAADDNASFSDAASDYLERHRVYETFHLLLKSLTIHRPKDPVAFMISQLDEPEERLRVVLLAPPDARLSSRATLLSALVDKFGLVRVSLPALLEDEVLRQSALGTKAKSYLDRGAAVPDELSVAVITAALARSDCVSKGWVLDGFPNTPTQARYV
;
A
#
# COMPACT_ATOMS: atom_id res chain seq x y z
N MET A 1 16.61 4.43 -67.38
CA MET A 1 15.65 5.00 -66.40
C MET A 1 15.54 4.02 -65.26
N SER A 2 16.33 4.21 -64.20
CA SER A 2 16.24 3.42 -62.96
C SER A 2 15.39 4.20 -61.97
N SER A 3 14.27 3.63 -61.55
CA SER A 3 13.43 4.19 -60.49
C SER A 3 13.83 3.58 -59.14
N PRO A 4 14.08 4.38 -58.09
CA PRO A 4 14.31 3.91 -56.73
C PRO A 4 13.00 3.98 -55.92
N ALA A 5 12.71 2.96 -55.10
CA ALA A 5 11.92 3.11 -53.88
C ALA A 5 11.94 1.79 -53.09
N ALA A 6 13.07 1.54 -52.42
CA ALA A 6 13.09 0.74 -51.21
C ALA A 6 12.66 1.67 -50.07
N ALA A 7 11.43 1.52 -49.57
CA ALA A 7 10.95 2.06 -48.27
C ALA A 7 9.49 1.65 -48.01
N ALA A 8 9.24 0.35 -47.94
CA ALA A 8 8.06 -0.26 -47.31
C ALA A 8 8.55 -1.67 -46.95
N ASP A 9 8.75 -2.03 -45.69
CA ASP A 9 7.65 -2.38 -44.81
C ASP A 9 8.13 -2.64 -43.36
N ASP A 10 8.99 -1.78 -42.80
CA ASP A 10 9.55 -1.97 -41.44
C ASP A 10 8.52 -1.74 -40.30
N ASN A 11 7.25 -1.47 -40.65
CA ASN A 11 6.18 -1.17 -39.70
C ASN A 11 5.15 -2.32 -39.56
N ALA A 12 5.40 -3.46 -40.22
CA ALA A 12 4.55 -4.64 -40.14
C ALA A 12 4.98 -5.53 -38.96
N SER A 13 4.24 -5.38 -37.85
CA SER A 13 4.24 -6.19 -36.63
C SER A 13 5.35 -5.91 -35.62
N PHE A 14 4.97 -5.24 -34.52
CA PHE A 14 5.38 -5.72 -33.21
C PHE A 14 5.08 -7.24 -33.20
N SER A 15 6.12 -8.08 -33.29
CA SER A 15 5.92 -9.52 -33.50
C SER A 15 5.14 -10.13 -32.32
N ASP A 16 4.39 -11.21 -32.55
CA ASP A 16 3.73 -11.96 -31.47
C ASP A 16 4.71 -12.31 -30.34
N ALA A 17 5.99 -12.54 -30.67
CA ALA A 17 7.04 -12.78 -29.68
C ALA A 17 7.37 -11.54 -28.83
N ALA A 18 7.32 -10.34 -29.39
CA ALA A 18 7.48 -9.09 -28.64
C ALA A 18 6.29 -8.86 -27.71
N SER A 19 5.05 -9.09 -28.18
CA SER A 19 3.87 -8.94 -27.32
C SER A 19 3.84 -9.97 -26.20
N ASP A 20 4.14 -11.24 -26.50
CA ASP A 20 4.25 -12.32 -25.51
C ASP A 20 5.34 -12.04 -24.46
N TYR A 21 6.48 -11.48 -24.86
CA TYR A 21 7.51 -11.02 -23.92
C TYR A 21 6.97 -9.91 -23.00
N LEU A 22 6.36 -8.86 -23.57
CA LEU A 22 5.84 -7.73 -22.79
C LEU A 22 4.73 -8.17 -21.81
N GLU A 23 3.88 -9.12 -22.21
CA GLU A 23 2.85 -9.69 -21.35
C GLU A 23 3.44 -10.56 -20.24
N ARG A 24 4.30 -11.53 -20.58
CA ARG A 24 4.93 -12.44 -19.61
C ARG A 24 5.73 -11.69 -18.55
N HIS A 25 6.39 -10.61 -18.95
CA HIS A 25 7.20 -9.79 -18.06
C HIS A 25 6.42 -8.59 -17.48
N ARG A 26 5.09 -8.51 -17.69
CA ARG A 26 4.21 -7.45 -17.15
C ARG A 26 4.71 -6.03 -17.47
N VAL A 27 5.35 -5.85 -18.61
CA VAL A 27 5.94 -4.56 -19.02
C VAL A 27 4.85 -3.52 -19.27
N TYR A 28 3.73 -3.92 -19.88
CA TYR A 28 2.58 -3.04 -20.09
C TYR A 28 2.01 -2.50 -18.77
N GLU A 29 1.88 -3.37 -17.78
CA GLU A 29 1.36 -2.98 -16.47
C GLU A 29 2.33 -2.05 -15.75
N THR A 30 3.62 -2.36 -15.77
CA THR A 30 4.67 -1.49 -15.22
C THR A 30 4.64 -0.11 -15.88
N PHE A 31 4.55 -0.06 -17.21
CA PHE A 31 4.45 1.19 -17.95
C PHE A 31 3.18 1.98 -17.60
N HIS A 32 2.04 1.29 -17.48
CA HIS A 32 0.78 1.91 -17.07
C HIS A 32 0.85 2.51 -15.66
N LEU A 33 1.48 1.81 -14.71
CA LEU A 33 1.69 2.30 -13.35
C LEU A 33 2.58 3.55 -13.34
N LEU A 34 3.70 3.53 -14.07
CA LEU A 34 4.58 4.69 -14.18
C LEU A 34 3.85 5.91 -14.76
N LEU A 35 3.06 5.72 -15.82
CA LEU A 35 2.26 6.79 -16.42
C LEU A 35 1.23 7.33 -15.41
N LYS A 36 0.54 6.46 -14.67
CA LYS A 36 -0.39 6.87 -13.61
C LYS A 36 0.33 7.70 -12.54
N SER A 37 1.48 7.24 -12.05
CA SER A 37 2.29 7.96 -11.06
C SER A 37 2.74 9.35 -11.55
N LEU A 38 3.11 9.49 -12.82
CA LEU A 38 3.43 10.79 -13.42
C LEU A 38 2.24 11.75 -13.42
N THR A 39 1.03 11.27 -13.72
CA THR A 39 -0.16 12.12 -13.73
C THR A 39 -0.57 12.61 -12.34
N ILE A 40 -0.29 11.81 -11.31
CA ILE A 40 -0.57 12.12 -9.90
C ILE A 40 0.45 13.13 -9.36
N HIS A 41 1.75 12.83 -9.49
CA HIS A 41 2.81 13.58 -8.81
C HIS A 41 3.36 14.75 -9.62
N ARG A 42 3.24 14.71 -10.96
CA ARG A 42 3.70 15.75 -11.90
C ARG A 42 5.11 16.29 -11.57
N PRO A 43 6.12 15.39 -11.48
CA PRO A 43 7.48 15.79 -11.14
C PRO A 43 8.07 16.71 -12.21
N LYS A 44 9.03 17.57 -11.81
CA LYS A 44 9.76 18.47 -12.74
C LYS A 44 10.62 17.70 -13.74
N ASP A 45 11.15 16.55 -13.32
CA ASP A 45 11.90 15.62 -14.16
C ASP A 45 11.18 14.26 -14.19
N PRO A 46 10.33 14.01 -15.21
CA PRO A 46 9.55 12.78 -15.32
C PRO A 46 10.39 11.52 -15.49
N VAL A 47 11.50 11.60 -16.23
CA VAL A 47 12.31 10.40 -16.54
C VAL A 47 13.11 9.98 -15.32
N ALA A 48 13.76 10.92 -14.64
CA ALA A 48 14.46 10.62 -13.39
C ALA A 48 13.52 10.08 -12.32
N PHE A 49 12.29 10.62 -12.24
CA PHE A 49 11.25 10.10 -11.35
C PHE A 49 10.87 8.65 -11.70
N MET A 50 10.60 8.33 -12.97
CA MET A 50 10.28 6.96 -13.37
C MET A 50 11.42 5.98 -13.07
N ILE A 51 12.68 6.38 -13.27
CA ILE A 51 13.85 5.55 -12.92
C ILE A 51 13.87 5.27 -11.42
N SER A 52 13.68 6.30 -10.58
CA SER A 52 13.64 6.11 -9.12
C SER A 52 12.50 5.18 -8.68
N GLN A 53 11.35 5.21 -9.37
CA GLN A 53 10.20 4.34 -9.10
C GLN A 53 10.44 2.89 -9.53
N LEU A 54 11.35 2.66 -10.47
CA LEU A 54 11.77 1.32 -10.90
C LEU A 54 12.84 0.73 -9.96
N ASP A 55 13.76 1.57 -9.47
CA ASP A 55 14.78 1.18 -8.50
C ASP A 55 14.20 0.92 -7.09
N GLU A 56 13.17 1.69 -6.73
CA GLU A 56 12.41 1.54 -5.50
C GLU A 56 10.93 1.31 -5.84
N PRO A 57 10.53 0.08 -6.22
CA PRO A 57 9.14 -0.19 -6.59
C PRO A 57 8.22 0.15 -5.42
N GLU A 58 7.49 1.26 -5.59
CA GLU A 58 6.74 1.97 -4.56
C GLU A 58 5.56 1.14 -4.01
N GLU A 59 5.19 0.07 -4.68
CA GLU A 59 4.00 -0.71 -4.36
C GLU A 59 4.33 -1.90 -3.47
N ARG A 60 4.72 -1.61 -2.23
CA ARG A 60 4.44 -2.57 -1.16
C ARG A 60 2.94 -2.62 -0.94
N LEU A 61 2.41 -3.83 -0.87
CA LEU A 61 0.97 -4.05 -0.76
C LEU A 61 0.45 -3.43 0.55
N ARG A 62 -0.53 -2.54 0.43
CA ARG A 62 -1.22 -1.86 1.53
C ARG A 62 -2.68 -2.25 1.49
N VAL A 63 -3.15 -2.93 2.52
CA VAL A 63 -4.50 -3.50 2.55
C VAL A 63 -5.27 -2.91 3.72
N VAL A 64 -6.51 -2.53 3.49
CA VAL A 64 -7.45 -2.19 4.56
C VAL A 64 -8.51 -3.28 4.61
N LEU A 65 -8.57 -4.02 5.72
CA LEU A 65 -9.57 -5.06 5.90
C LEU A 65 -10.65 -4.58 6.87
N LEU A 66 -11.78 -4.17 6.29
CA LEU A 66 -12.99 -3.80 7.03
C LEU A 66 -13.95 -4.98 7.02
N ALA A 67 -14.51 -5.30 8.18
CA ALA A 67 -15.54 -6.31 8.31
C ALA A 67 -16.71 -5.76 9.16
N PRO A 68 -17.95 -6.15 8.84
CA PRO A 68 -19.10 -5.89 9.70
C PRO A 68 -18.84 -6.38 11.13
N PRO A 69 -19.38 -5.72 12.18
CA PRO A 69 -19.19 -6.15 13.57
C PRO A 69 -19.66 -7.59 13.84
N ASP A 70 -20.67 -8.03 13.08
CA ASP A 70 -21.35 -9.33 13.11
C ASP A 70 -20.74 -10.37 12.16
N ALA A 71 -19.81 -9.97 11.29
CA ALA A 71 -19.02 -10.92 10.52
C ALA A 71 -18.15 -11.71 11.49
N ARG A 72 -18.39 -13.03 11.57
CA ARG A 72 -17.70 -13.95 12.47
C ARG A 72 -16.20 -13.64 12.49
N LEU A 73 -15.68 -13.29 13.67
CA LEU A 73 -14.25 -12.97 13.90
C LEU A 73 -13.30 -13.99 13.23
N SER A 74 -13.75 -15.25 13.05
CA SER A 74 -13.00 -16.33 12.43
C SER A 74 -12.67 -16.11 10.96
N SER A 75 -13.55 -15.55 10.12
CA SER A 75 -13.26 -15.38 8.68
C SER A 75 -12.30 -14.22 8.43
N ARG A 76 -12.46 -13.11 9.17
CA ARG A 76 -11.52 -11.97 9.14
C ARG A 76 -10.12 -12.38 9.59
N ALA A 77 -10.01 -13.07 10.72
CA ALA A 77 -8.73 -13.56 11.22
C ALA A 77 -8.03 -14.51 10.24
N THR A 78 -8.79 -15.39 9.59
CA THR A 78 -8.27 -16.32 8.57
C THR A 78 -7.74 -15.55 7.36
N LEU A 79 -8.48 -14.56 6.84
CA LEU A 79 -8.04 -13.72 5.72
C LEU A 79 -6.80 -12.89 6.07
N LEU A 80 -6.74 -12.32 7.28
CA LEU A 80 -5.56 -11.58 7.76
C LEU A 80 -4.32 -12.46 7.78
N SER A 81 -4.41 -13.66 8.37
CA SER A 81 -3.29 -14.61 8.39
C SER A 81 -2.87 -14.94 6.97
N ALA A 82 -3.81 -15.29 6.10
CA ALA A 82 -3.50 -15.61 4.71
C ALA A 82 -2.81 -14.46 3.96
N LEU A 83 -3.22 -13.20 4.19
CA LEU A 83 -2.57 -12.02 3.59
C LEU A 83 -1.16 -11.79 4.12
N VAL A 84 -0.99 -11.87 5.45
CA VAL A 84 0.30 -11.71 6.12
C VAL A 84 1.27 -12.80 5.67
N ASP A 85 0.85 -14.06 5.67
CA ASP A 85 1.69 -15.22 5.34
C ASP A 85 2.05 -15.25 3.85
N LYS A 86 1.09 -14.96 2.97
CA LYS A 86 1.31 -15.01 1.51
C LYS A 86 2.14 -13.84 0.98
N PHE A 87 1.98 -12.65 1.55
CA PHE A 87 2.59 -11.42 1.03
C PHE A 87 3.64 -10.81 1.97
N GLY A 88 3.89 -11.42 3.13
CA GLY A 88 4.87 -10.94 4.11
C GLY A 88 4.50 -9.63 4.79
N LEU A 89 3.21 -9.29 4.85
CA LEU A 89 2.73 -7.99 5.32
C LEU A 89 2.85 -7.84 6.84
N VAL A 90 3.04 -6.61 7.31
CA VAL A 90 2.89 -6.28 8.73
C VAL A 90 1.41 -6.14 9.06
N ARG A 91 0.90 -6.93 10.02
CA ARG A 91 -0.45 -6.72 10.56
C ARG A 91 -0.45 -5.52 11.50
N VAL A 92 -1.30 -4.55 11.22
CA VAL A 92 -1.42 -3.31 11.98
C VAL A 92 -2.83 -3.26 12.58
N SER A 93 -2.92 -3.35 13.91
CA SER A 93 -4.19 -3.38 14.65
C SER A 93 -4.16 -2.36 15.77
N LEU A 94 -5.14 -1.46 15.80
CA LEU A 94 -5.17 -0.35 16.77
C LEU A 94 -5.13 -0.84 18.23
N PRO A 95 -5.92 -1.84 18.69
CA PRO A 95 -5.83 -2.34 20.06
C PRO A 95 -4.42 -2.84 20.43
N ALA A 96 -3.80 -3.65 19.55
CA ALA A 96 -2.46 -4.17 19.80
C ALA A 96 -1.39 -3.06 19.84
N LEU A 97 -1.53 -2.05 18.98
CA LEU A 97 -0.63 -0.89 19.00
C LEU A 97 -0.81 -0.06 20.27
N LEU A 98 -2.05 0.18 20.71
CA LEU A 98 -2.31 0.92 21.94
C LEU A 98 -1.71 0.21 23.16
N GLU A 99 -1.86 -1.12 23.25
CA GLU A 99 -1.21 -1.92 24.30
C GLU A 99 0.31 -1.79 24.26
N ASP A 100 0.93 -1.91 23.08
CA ASP A 100 2.38 -1.75 22.90
C ASP A 100 2.88 -0.33 23.24
N GLU A 101 2.17 0.72 22.83
CA GLU A 101 2.48 2.10 23.19
C GLU A 101 2.40 2.34 24.71
N VAL A 102 1.43 1.74 25.39
CA VAL A 102 1.28 1.80 26.86
C VAL A 102 2.42 1.05 27.55
N LEU A 103 2.77 -0.15 27.08
CA LEU A 103 3.89 -0.94 27.61
C LEU A 103 5.22 -0.21 27.46
N ARG A 104 5.44 0.45 26.32
CA ARG A 104 6.63 1.27 26.05
C ARG A 104 6.63 2.62 26.75
N GLN A 105 5.56 2.96 27.48
CA GLN A 105 5.40 4.25 28.17
C GLN A 105 5.62 5.45 27.24
N SER A 106 5.19 5.35 25.98
CA SER A 106 5.41 6.43 25.01
C SER A 106 4.53 7.65 25.32
N ALA A 107 4.78 8.77 24.65
CA ALA A 107 3.92 9.95 24.75
C ALA A 107 2.48 9.66 24.30
N LEU A 108 2.27 8.80 23.29
CA LEU A 108 0.95 8.37 22.83
C LEU A 108 0.33 7.37 23.80
N GLY A 109 1.12 6.40 24.29
CA GLY A 109 0.71 5.40 25.26
C GLY A 109 0.27 6.00 26.58
N THR A 110 0.98 7.01 27.08
CA THR A 110 0.61 7.72 28.31
C THR A 110 -0.75 8.42 28.18
N LYS A 111 -1.03 9.04 27.03
CA LYS A 111 -2.34 9.64 26.75
C LYS A 111 -3.43 8.58 26.65
N ALA A 112 -3.17 7.51 25.89
CA ALA A 112 -4.10 6.40 25.67
C ALA A 112 -4.46 5.67 26.96
N LYS A 113 -3.47 5.45 27.84
CA LYS A 113 -3.63 4.74 29.12
C LYS A 113 -4.79 5.29 29.94
N SER A 114 -4.95 6.61 30.00
CA SER A 114 -6.05 7.23 30.75
C SER A 114 -7.45 6.87 30.23
N TYR A 115 -7.60 6.60 28.93
CA TYR A 115 -8.86 6.17 28.34
C TYR A 115 -9.07 4.67 28.56
N LEU A 116 -8.02 3.87 28.32
CA LEU A 116 -8.05 2.42 28.47
C LEU A 116 -8.35 1.99 29.92
N ASP A 117 -7.69 2.61 30.90
CA ASP A 117 -7.87 2.30 32.34
C ASP A 117 -9.32 2.56 32.81
N ARG A 118 -10.05 3.45 32.12
CA ARG A 118 -11.45 3.79 32.44
C ARG A 118 -12.47 3.06 31.54
N GLY A 119 -12.01 2.18 30.64
CA GLY A 119 -12.86 1.53 29.64
C GLY A 119 -13.50 2.50 28.65
N ALA A 120 -12.93 3.70 28.47
CA ALA A 120 -13.43 4.71 27.54
C ALA A 120 -12.87 4.50 26.14
N ALA A 121 -13.65 4.87 25.12
CA ALA A 121 -13.17 4.86 23.74
C ALA A 121 -12.01 5.84 23.56
N VAL A 122 -10.98 5.41 22.83
CA VAL A 122 -9.84 6.25 22.47
C VAL A 122 -10.30 7.25 21.39
N PRO A 123 -10.01 8.56 21.53
CA PRO A 123 -10.40 9.55 20.53
C PRO A 123 -9.82 9.26 19.14
N ASP A 124 -10.55 9.65 18.09
CA ASP A 124 -10.16 9.41 16.69
C ASP A 124 -8.79 10.00 16.36
N GLU A 125 -8.50 11.22 16.81
CA GLU A 125 -7.21 11.89 16.60
C GLU A 125 -6.03 11.11 17.20
N LEU A 126 -6.23 10.56 18.41
CA LEU A 126 -5.21 9.76 19.08
C LEU A 126 -5.04 8.40 18.38
N SER A 127 -6.15 7.79 17.93
CA SER A 127 -6.13 6.54 17.17
C SER A 127 -5.39 6.69 15.83
N VAL A 128 -5.66 7.78 15.10
CA VAL A 128 -4.95 8.14 13.87
C VAL A 128 -3.47 8.33 14.15
N ALA A 129 -3.09 9.10 15.17
CA ALA A 129 -1.69 9.33 15.50
C ALA A 129 -0.91 8.02 15.78
N VAL A 130 -1.53 7.09 16.50
CA VAL A 130 -0.95 5.76 16.78
C VAL A 130 -0.79 4.94 15.50
N ILE A 131 -1.80 4.91 14.63
CA ILE A 131 -1.72 4.19 13.35
C ILE A 131 -0.67 4.82 12.44
N THR A 132 -0.65 6.15 12.27
CA THR A 132 0.34 6.84 11.44
C THR A 132 1.77 6.57 11.91
N ALA A 133 2.03 6.61 13.22
CA ALA A 133 3.33 6.28 13.77
C ALA A 133 3.74 4.83 13.46
N ALA A 134 2.78 3.88 13.53
CA ALA A 134 3.04 2.49 13.20
C ALA A 134 3.34 2.29 11.70
N LEU A 135 2.57 2.91 10.80
CA LEU A 135 2.76 2.79 9.36
C LEU A 135 4.08 3.39 8.87
N ALA A 136 4.64 4.35 9.62
CA ALA A 136 5.95 4.95 9.34
C ALA A 136 7.15 4.09 9.77
N ARG A 137 6.93 2.97 10.49
CA ARG A 137 8.01 2.07 10.89
C ARG A 137 8.68 1.42 9.68
N SER A 138 9.98 1.16 9.79
CA SER A 138 10.78 0.61 8.68
C SER A 138 10.27 -0.73 8.16
N ASP A 139 9.68 -1.57 9.02
CA ASP A 139 9.08 -2.85 8.62
C ASP A 139 7.79 -2.67 7.81
N CYS A 140 6.92 -1.74 8.20
CA CYS A 140 5.71 -1.39 7.45
C CYS A 140 6.05 -0.77 6.09
N VAL A 141 7.06 0.11 6.05
CA VAL A 141 7.54 0.74 4.81
C VAL A 141 8.17 -0.30 3.87
N SER A 142 9.00 -1.20 4.40
CA SER A 142 9.76 -2.16 3.58
C SER A 142 8.98 -3.41 3.17
N LYS A 143 7.95 -3.83 3.94
CA LYS A 143 7.20 -5.07 3.67
C LYS A 143 5.76 -4.82 3.21
N GLY A 144 5.23 -3.62 3.42
CA GLY A 144 3.80 -3.36 3.30
C GLY A 144 3.03 -3.77 4.55
N TRP A 145 1.74 -3.52 4.56
CA TRP A 145 0.93 -3.65 5.76
C TRP A 145 -0.53 -4.00 5.46
N VAL A 146 -1.19 -4.59 6.44
CA VAL A 146 -2.63 -4.78 6.46
C VAL A 146 -3.22 -4.15 7.73
N LEU A 147 -4.12 -3.19 7.54
CA LEU A 147 -4.91 -2.59 8.60
C LEU A 147 -6.07 -3.50 8.97
N ASP A 148 -6.08 -3.90 10.23
CA ASP A 148 -7.09 -4.78 10.79
C ASP A 148 -8.16 -3.99 11.54
N GLY A 149 -9.30 -3.76 10.87
CA GLY A 149 -10.45 -3.08 11.47
C GLY A 149 -10.18 -1.61 11.78
N PHE A 150 -9.45 -0.91 10.92
CA PHE A 150 -9.29 0.55 10.96
C PHE A 150 -9.27 1.07 9.51
N PRO A 151 -9.95 2.18 9.18
CA PRO A 151 -10.77 3.04 10.03
C PRO A 151 -12.13 2.43 10.41
N ASN A 152 -12.67 2.80 11.57
CA ASN A 152 -14.03 2.43 12.04
C ASN A 152 -15.02 3.60 12.06
N THR A 153 -14.56 4.84 11.88
CA THR A 153 -15.42 6.03 11.83
C THR A 153 -15.17 6.82 10.53
N PRO A 154 -16.16 7.57 10.03
CA PRO A 154 -15.95 8.47 8.90
C PRO A 154 -14.86 9.51 9.15
N THR A 155 -14.67 9.92 10.40
CA THR A 155 -13.59 10.85 10.79
C THR A 155 -12.23 10.19 10.61
N GLN A 156 -12.04 8.97 11.11
CA GLN A 156 -10.80 8.21 10.93
C GLN A 156 -10.48 7.97 9.44
N ALA A 157 -11.50 7.68 8.63
CA ALA A 157 -11.33 7.41 7.21
C ALA A 157 -10.81 8.60 6.39
N ARG A 158 -10.87 9.83 6.92
CA ARG A 158 -10.27 11.00 6.27
C ARG A 158 -8.73 11.04 6.38
N TYR A 159 -8.15 10.17 7.20
CA TYR A 159 -6.72 10.18 7.53
C TYR A 159 -5.95 8.95 7.01
N VAL A 160 -6.63 8.02 6.30
CA VAL A 160 -6.05 6.75 5.81
C VAL A 160 -6.06 6.71 4.29
#